data_AF-A0A9D0ZLJ7-F1
#
_entry.id   AF-A0A9D0ZLJ7-F1
#
_cell.length_a   1.000
_cell.length_b   1.000
_cell.length_c   1.000
_cell.angle_alpha   90.00
_cell.angle_beta   90.00
_cell.angle_gamma   90.00
#
_symmetry.space_group_name_H-M   'P 1'
#
loop_
_entity.id
_entity.type
_entity.pdbx_description
1 polymer ?
#
loop_
_entity_poly.entity_id
_entity_poly.type
_entity_poly.pdbx_seq_one_letter_code
_entity_poly.pdbx_strand_id
1 'polypeptide(L)'
;MKKLTALVALALSAVLPAMAVAEEAAPTPAPVPAEEIMAYSQVYEPETSFVLSSTVAWNADATALDVADADVRPATALVYVDAALRVTDAAGNEIAASLDEYIAATAGAIIPALYVFDAEAAAALKFYLIESGLGDVFVAASHENAALVKDVASLNPVRGLVDFRDIVEADEDVLDDIIATTNGSHAKVCLISEAIATEENIQYLQGRCSTVWVAASSENAALLAQYTNGANGVLVDDYQAAIDALGFFQDGAPSILRPSLIVGHRGMPSEYIENTTLSAIGAYTAGADSIENDIHLTADREIIINHDESLARLFNRPDIENLNILTLDEILAIPFVNDTDTGVQAANNQGADESRYGYIRYLSSQRMPTLREFFELFKDSGVVHDTEIKTNDPAIVIALHNLVDEYDNFGEVFTISFNVNILEEMYKSWPEMSVGALGMEGYADPESNLPMYESYGEMIESGEATVEECVAMLYAELDKWNATYNPASGFSYDVVSAGRHRGLTVWPWTYNDAATFAEAYLNGIYGLTTNFAWWTSDFIVDIDASDAAIAVGGELPAPTVTTQNGEQVTVDGLEAIVVSGALDSEGEALVIYRLKQELVIDGASYGEYYLYSNPFTVTVTAA
;
A
#
# COMPACT_ATOMS: atom_id res chain seq x y z
N MET A 1 -33.35 -19.40 49.57
CA MET A 1 -32.44 -20.55 49.42
C MET A 1 -32.24 -20.90 47.94
N LYS A 2 -31.83 -19.91 47.12
CA LYS A 2 -31.60 -20.02 45.67
C LYS A 2 -30.10 -20.02 45.34
N LYS A 3 -29.33 -20.89 45.99
CA LYS A 3 -27.89 -21.14 45.70
C LYS A 3 -27.48 -22.60 45.96
N LEU A 4 -28.37 -23.56 45.72
CA LEU A 4 -28.02 -24.99 45.86
C LEU A 4 -28.65 -25.90 44.79
N THR A 5 -29.05 -25.33 43.65
CA THR A 5 -29.61 -26.10 42.52
C THR A 5 -28.79 -25.96 41.23
N ALA A 6 -27.74 -25.13 41.24
CA ALA A 6 -26.87 -24.91 40.08
C ALA A 6 -25.64 -25.83 40.02
N LEU A 7 -25.35 -26.60 41.08
CA LEU A 7 -24.13 -27.42 41.15
C LEU A 7 -24.31 -28.89 40.74
N VAL A 8 -25.55 -29.34 40.45
CA VAL A 8 -25.84 -30.72 40.03
C VAL A 8 -26.11 -30.83 38.52
N ALA A 9 -26.35 -29.71 37.83
CA ALA A 9 -26.48 -29.68 36.38
C ALA A 9 -25.12 -29.66 35.65
N LEU A 10 -24.02 -29.36 36.36
CA LEU A 10 -22.67 -29.30 35.78
C LEU A 10 -21.91 -30.64 35.82
N ALA A 11 -22.48 -31.68 36.44
CA ALA A 11 -21.81 -32.98 36.64
C ALA A 11 -22.42 -34.13 35.83
N LEU A 12 -23.37 -33.87 34.92
CA LEU A 12 -24.01 -34.89 34.09
C LEU A 12 -23.91 -34.66 32.57
N SER A 13 -23.20 -33.63 32.09
CA SER A 13 -22.94 -33.45 30.65
C SER A 13 -21.58 -33.98 30.19
N ALA A 14 -20.81 -34.61 31.08
CA ALA A 14 -19.49 -35.15 30.79
C ALA A 14 -19.48 -36.69 30.73
N VAL A 15 -20.43 -37.30 30.00
CA VAL A 15 -20.30 -38.72 29.58
C VAL A 15 -20.99 -38.94 28.22
N LEU A 16 -20.15 -39.06 27.18
CA LEU A 16 -20.38 -39.58 25.81
C LEU A 16 -21.17 -38.67 24.84
N PRO A 17 -20.60 -38.44 23.64
CA PRO A 17 -20.66 -39.47 22.60
C PRO A 17 -19.27 -39.92 22.15
N ALA A 18 -18.99 -41.22 22.33
CA ALA A 18 -18.02 -41.92 21.51
C ALA A 18 -18.80 -42.69 20.44
N MET A 19 -18.26 -42.67 19.22
CA MET A 19 -18.71 -43.36 18.01
C MET A 19 -19.61 -42.54 17.07
N ALA A 20 -19.12 -41.37 16.67
CA ALA A 20 -18.86 -41.20 15.25
C ALA A 20 -17.35 -41.40 15.07
N VAL A 21 -16.95 -42.39 14.26
CA VAL A 21 -15.58 -42.43 13.77
C VAL A 21 -15.49 -41.21 12.86
N ALA A 22 -14.88 -40.12 13.35
CA ALA A 22 -14.42 -39.07 12.47
C ALA A 22 -13.50 -39.78 11.48
N GLU A 23 -13.89 -39.77 10.21
CA GLU A 23 -12.99 -40.13 9.12
C GLU A 23 -11.72 -39.32 9.35
N GLU A 24 -10.58 -40.02 9.46
CA GLU A 24 -9.29 -39.38 9.64
C GLU A 24 -9.14 -38.36 8.51
N ALA A 25 -9.02 -37.07 8.86
CA ALA A 25 -8.87 -36.02 7.86
C ALA A 25 -7.77 -36.46 6.89
N ALA A 26 -8.07 -36.44 5.59
CA ALA A 26 -7.12 -36.87 4.58
C ALA A 26 -5.79 -36.15 4.84
N PRO A 27 -4.65 -36.88 4.84
CA PRO A 27 -3.37 -36.25 5.11
C PRO A 27 -3.16 -35.10 4.13
N THR A 28 -2.71 -33.95 4.63
CA THR A 28 -2.36 -32.81 3.79
C THR A 28 -1.40 -33.27 2.69
N PRO A 29 -1.75 -33.08 1.41
CA PRO A 29 -0.90 -33.51 0.31
C PRO A 29 0.47 -32.82 0.39
N ALA A 30 1.49 -33.48 -0.17
CA ALA A 30 2.80 -32.86 -0.26
C ALA A 30 2.74 -31.72 -1.30
N PRO A 31 3.41 -30.58 -1.05
CA PRO A 31 3.49 -29.50 -2.04
C PRO A 31 4.08 -29.98 -3.37
N VAL A 32 3.57 -29.42 -4.46
CA VAL A 32 4.13 -29.61 -5.81
C VAL A 32 5.59 -29.11 -5.85
N PRO A 33 6.52 -29.83 -6.51
CA PRO A 33 7.89 -29.34 -6.72
C PRO A 33 7.90 -27.97 -7.43
N ALA A 34 8.85 -27.09 -7.11
CA ALA A 34 8.92 -25.74 -7.68
C ALA A 34 8.95 -25.71 -9.23
N GLU A 35 9.52 -26.73 -9.85
CA GLU A 35 9.61 -26.90 -11.31
C GLU A 35 8.25 -27.20 -11.98
N GLU A 36 7.23 -27.55 -11.19
CA GLU A 36 5.88 -27.91 -11.64
C GLU A 36 4.83 -26.83 -11.25
N ILE A 37 5.27 -25.72 -10.62
CA ILE A 37 4.41 -24.57 -10.31
C ILE A 37 3.99 -23.89 -11.61
N MET A 38 2.70 -23.55 -11.71
CA MET A 38 2.17 -22.83 -12.88
C MET A 38 2.82 -21.46 -13.02
N ALA A 39 3.18 -21.09 -14.25
CA ALA A 39 3.75 -19.78 -14.55
C ALA A 39 2.79 -18.65 -14.13
N TYR A 40 3.36 -17.56 -13.64
CA TYR A 40 2.61 -16.35 -13.31
C TYR A 40 2.00 -15.74 -14.58
N SER A 41 0.83 -15.12 -14.41
CA SER A 41 0.03 -14.58 -15.50
C SER A 41 0.66 -13.33 -16.11
N GLN A 42 0.77 -13.33 -17.44
CA GLN A 42 1.10 -12.15 -18.22
C GLN A 42 -0.18 -11.35 -18.49
N VAL A 43 -0.41 -10.37 -17.61
CA VAL A 43 -1.60 -9.52 -17.60
C VAL A 43 -1.61 -8.58 -18.81
N TYR A 44 -2.80 -8.33 -19.36
CA TYR A 44 -2.99 -7.31 -20.38
C TYR A 44 -2.84 -5.90 -19.78
N GLU A 45 -2.01 -5.08 -20.43
CA GLU A 45 -1.77 -3.69 -20.05
C GLU A 45 -2.59 -2.75 -20.96
N PRO A 46 -3.56 -1.99 -20.41
CA PRO A 46 -4.33 -1.02 -21.18
C PRO A 46 -3.46 0.08 -21.79
N GLU A 47 -3.80 0.54 -23.00
CA GLU A 47 -3.16 1.71 -23.59
C GLU A 47 -3.60 2.99 -22.86
N THR A 48 -2.75 3.49 -21.97
CA THR A 48 -2.98 4.72 -21.21
C THR A 48 -1.66 5.37 -20.82
N SER A 49 -1.67 6.68 -20.52
CA SER A 49 -0.52 7.36 -19.91
C SER A 49 -0.65 7.43 -18.38
N PHE A 50 -1.73 6.89 -17.79
CA PHE A 50 -1.84 6.73 -16.34
C PHE A 50 -0.78 5.76 -15.83
N VAL A 51 0.23 6.29 -15.13
CA VAL A 51 1.34 5.51 -14.58
C VAL A 51 0.90 4.65 -13.40
N LEU A 52 1.37 3.40 -13.36
CA LEU A 52 0.85 2.35 -12.46
C LEU A 52 -0.69 2.35 -12.40
N SER A 53 -1.29 2.34 -13.59
CA SER A 53 -2.74 2.38 -13.80
C SER A 53 -3.48 1.36 -12.96
N SER A 54 -4.73 1.70 -12.62
CA SER A 54 -5.62 0.83 -11.86
C SER A 54 -5.78 -0.53 -12.52
N THR A 55 -5.74 -1.57 -11.70
CA THR A 55 -6.05 -2.93 -12.13
C THR A 55 -7.52 -3.03 -12.53
N VAL A 56 -7.80 -3.49 -13.75
CA VAL A 56 -9.17 -3.82 -14.17
C VAL A 56 -9.48 -5.25 -13.74
N ALA A 57 -10.27 -5.38 -12.68
CA ALA A 57 -10.85 -6.62 -12.21
C ALA A 57 -12.30 -6.74 -12.69
N TRP A 58 -12.74 -7.97 -12.95
CA TRP A 58 -14.03 -8.24 -13.56
C TRP A 58 -14.86 -9.22 -12.73
N ASN A 59 -16.14 -8.90 -12.51
CA ASN A 59 -17.13 -9.88 -12.07
C ASN A 59 -17.41 -10.82 -13.24
N ALA A 60 -16.69 -11.94 -13.28
CA ALA A 60 -16.70 -12.83 -14.42
C ALA A 60 -18.07 -13.46 -14.66
N ASP A 61 -18.44 -13.55 -15.94
CA ASP A 61 -19.67 -14.19 -16.40
C ASP A 61 -19.38 -15.47 -17.20
N ALA A 62 -20.42 -16.02 -17.84
CA ALA A 62 -20.32 -17.25 -18.62
C ALA A 62 -19.33 -17.18 -19.81
N THR A 63 -18.83 -16.00 -20.18
CA THR A 63 -17.85 -15.81 -21.26
C THR A 63 -16.40 -15.91 -20.79
N ALA A 64 -16.15 -16.09 -19.48
CA ALA A 64 -14.80 -16.02 -18.92
C ALA A 64 -13.76 -16.94 -19.58
N LEU A 65 -14.18 -18.14 -20.01
CA LEU A 65 -13.30 -19.09 -20.70
C LEU A 65 -12.87 -18.58 -22.08
N ASP A 66 -13.75 -17.86 -22.80
CA ASP A 66 -13.44 -17.31 -24.11
C ASP A 66 -12.61 -16.00 -24.00
N VAL A 67 -12.82 -15.23 -22.93
CA VAL A 67 -12.11 -13.96 -22.68
C VAL A 67 -10.61 -14.16 -22.42
N ALA A 68 -10.22 -15.32 -21.87
CA ALA A 68 -8.81 -15.63 -21.64
C ALA A 68 -7.96 -15.64 -22.92
N ASP A 69 -8.55 -16.03 -24.05
CA ASP A 69 -7.91 -16.06 -25.37
C ASP A 69 -8.07 -14.73 -26.15
N ALA A 70 -8.74 -13.73 -25.56
CA ALA A 70 -8.96 -12.44 -26.22
C ALA A 70 -7.70 -11.54 -26.21
N ASP A 71 -7.59 -10.70 -27.23
CA ASP A 71 -6.52 -9.70 -27.35
C ASP A 71 -6.60 -8.63 -26.25
N VAL A 72 -7.83 -8.29 -25.83
CA VAL A 72 -8.13 -7.36 -24.74
C VAL A 72 -8.87 -8.13 -23.66
N ARG A 73 -8.33 -8.12 -22.44
CA ARG A 73 -8.82 -8.92 -21.31
C ARG A 73 -8.64 -8.17 -20.00
N PRO A 74 -9.47 -8.45 -18.97
CA PRO A 74 -9.22 -7.94 -17.63
C PRO A 74 -7.94 -8.55 -17.05
N ALA A 75 -7.34 -7.86 -16.08
CA ALA A 75 -6.20 -8.37 -15.34
C ALA A 75 -6.59 -9.49 -14.38
N THR A 76 -7.74 -9.34 -13.74
CA THR A 76 -8.26 -10.28 -12.73
C THR A 76 -9.72 -10.63 -13.02
N ALA A 77 -10.09 -11.89 -12.83
CA ALA A 77 -11.46 -12.36 -12.91
C ALA A 77 -11.92 -12.89 -11.55
N LEU A 78 -12.91 -12.22 -10.94
CA LEU A 78 -13.58 -12.65 -9.73
C LEU A 78 -14.65 -13.69 -10.08
N VAL A 79 -14.48 -14.90 -9.57
CA VAL A 79 -15.40 -16.03 -9.74
C VAL A 79 -15.70 -16.66 -8.39
N TYR A 80 -16.79 -17.42 -8.31
CA TYR A 80 -17.27 -18.02 -7.06
C TYR A 80 -17.09 -19.53 -7.10
N VAL A 81 -16.49 -20.08 -6.04
CA VAL A 81 -16.12 -21.49 -5.94
C VAL A 81 -16.87 -22.16 -4.79
N ASP A 82 -17.49 -23.32 -5.07
CA ASP A 82 -18.18 -24.12 -4.06
C ASP A 82 -17.32 -25.28 -3.53
N ALA A 83 -17.86 -26.04 -2.56
CA ALA A 83 -17.19 -27.19 -1.95
C ALA A 83 -16.91 -28.35 -2.93
N ALA A 84 -17.55 -28.37 -4.10
CA ALA A 84 -17.27 -29.32 -5.18
C ALA A 84 -16.26 -28.76 -6.20
N LEU A 85 -15.68 -27.59 -5.92
CA LEU A 85 -14.80 -26.83 -6.81
C LEU A 85 -15.44 -26.51 -8.15
N ARG A 86 -16.76 -26.31 -8.20
CA ARG A 86 -17.43 -25.76 -9.38
C ARG A 86 -17.25 -24.25 -9.40
N VAL A 87 -17.08 -23.69 -10.59
CA VAL A 87 -16.84 -22.25 -10.78
C VAL A 87 -18.09 -21.60 -11.34
N THR A 88 -18.56 -20.55 -10.67
CA THR A 88 -19.81 -19.85 -10.98
C THR A 88 -19.62 -18.35 -11.02
N ASP A 89 -20.53 -17.65 -11.70
CA ASP A 89 -20.68 -16.20 -11.58
C ASP A 89 -21.36 -15.82 -10.24
N ALA A 90 -21.49 -14.51 -9.97
CA ALA A 90 -22.14 -14.02 -8.74
C ALA A 90 -23.61 -14.45 -8.60
N ALA A 91 -24.29 -14.75 -9.70
CA ALA A 91 -25.67 -15.21 -9.71
C ALA A 91 -25.80 -16.74 -9.55
N GLY A 92 -24.68 -17.46 -9.47
CA GLY A 92 -24.61 -18.91 -9.36
C GLY A 92 -24.78 -19.65 -10.69
N ASN A 93 -24.67 -18.97 -11.83
CA ASN A 93 -24.62 -19.64 -13.13
C ASN A 93 -23.24 -20.27 -13.32
N GLU A 94 -23.21 -21.47 -13.90
CA GLU A 94 -21.99 -22.23 -14.14
C GLU A 94 -21.12 -21.55 -15.21
N ILE A 95 -19.85 -21.31 -14.86
CA ILE A 95 -18.78 -20.89 -15.78
C ILE A 95 -17.96 -22.11 -16.20
N ALA A 96 -17.58 -22.95 -15.23
CA ALA A 96 -16.87 -24.20 -15.47
C ALA A 96 -17.33 -25.30 -14.50
N ALA A 97 -17.35 -26.55 -14.97
CA ALA A 97 -17.80 -27.69 -14.18
C ALA A 97 -16.80 -28.09 -13.09
N SER A 98 -15.56 -27.59 -13.17
CA SER A 98 -14.51 -27.79 -12.18
C SER A 98 -13.50 -26.64 -12.21
N LEU A 99 -12.78 -26.45 -11.10
CA LEU A 99 -11.68 -25.48 -11.02
C LEU A 99 -10.54 -25.84 -11.96
N ASP A 100 -10.24 -27.13 -12.18
CA ASP A 100 -9.25 -27.57 -13.17
C ASP A 100 -9.57 -27.10 -14.58
N GLU A 101 -10.83 -27.21 -14.99
CA GLU A 101 -11.28 -26.74 -16.31
C GLU A 101 -11.10 -25.22 -16.45
N TYR A 102 -11.48 -24.47 -15.40
CA TYR A 102 -11.33 -23.02 -15.39
C TYR A 102 -9.86 -22.61 -15.44
N ILE A 103 -9.02 -23.14 -14.54
CA ILE A 103 -7.59 -22.82 -14.47
C ILE A 103 -6.86 -23.22 -15.75
N ALA A 104 -7.19 -24.37 -16.35
CA ALA A 104 -6.61 -24.78 -17.62
C ALA A 104 -6.94 -23.82 -18.79
N ALA A 105 -8.06 -23.10 -18.71
CA ALA A 105 -8.47 -22.13 -19.72
C ALA A 105 -7.93 -20.72 -19.45
N THR A 106 -7.82 -20.29 -18.18
CA THR A 106 -7.56 -18.88 -17.85
C THR A 106 -6.17 -18.57 -17.33
N ALA A 107 -5.52 -19.53 -16.65
CA ALA A 107 -4.26 -19.27 -15.97
C ALA A 107 -3.14 -18.94 -16.97
N GLY A 108 -2.25 -18.02 -16.59
CA GLY A 108 -1.23 -17.47 -17.48
C GLY A 108 -1.70 -16.22 -18.24
N ALA A 109 -3.01 -16.00 -18.39
CA ALA A 109 -3.58 -14.85 -19.10
C ALA A 109 -4.37 -13.89 -18.18
N ILE A 110 -5.15 -14.44 -17.24
CA ILE A 110 -6.00 -13.72 -16.29
C ILE A 110 -5.76 -14.26 -14.89
N ILE A 111 -5.53 -13.38 -13.91
CA ILE A 111 -5.36 -13.78 -12.51
C ILE A 111 -6.71 -14.20 -11.94
N PRO A 112 -6.89 -15.43 -11.42
CA PRO A 112 -8.13 -15.83 -10.77
C PRO A 112 -8.27 -15.16 -9.40
N ALA A 113 -9.43 -14.60 -9.11
CA ALA A 113 -9.85 -14.28 -7.75
C ALA A 113 -11.01 -15.21 -7.36
N LEU A 114 -10.71 -16.16 -6.46
CA LEU A 114 -11.59 -17.26 -6.10
C LEU A 114 -12.35 -16.92 -4.82
N TYR A 115 -13.61 -16.54 -4.98
CA TYR A 115 -14.49 -16.17 -3.88
C TYR A 115 -15.09 -17.42 -3.22
N VAL A 116 -14.94 -17.54 -1.90
CA VAL A 116 -15.49 -18.64 -1.10
C VAL A 116 -16.48 -18.12 -0.07
N PHE A 117 -17.55 -18.87 0.18
CA PHE A 117 -18.63 -18.46 1.10
C PHE A 117 -18.62 -19.18 2.43
N ASP A 118 -17.97 -20.34 2.51
CA ASP A 118 -17.99 -21.19 3.69
C ASP A 118 -16.68 -21.99 3.84
N ALA A 119 -16.55 -22.61 5.02
CA ALA A 119 -15.37 -23.40 5.38
C ALA A 119 -15.20 -24.67 4.54
N GLU A 120 -16.27 -25.23 3.96
CA GLU A 120 -16.17 -26.43 3.11
C GLU A 120 -15.54 -26.07 1.76
N ALA A 121 -15.98 -24.98 1.15
CA ALA A 121 -15.38 -24.42 -0.06
C ALA A 121 -13.94 -23.96 0.16
N ALA A 122 -13.66 -23.24 1.25
CA ALA A 122 -12.31 -22.80 1.59
C ALA A 122 -11.34 -23.98 1.80
N ALA A 123 -11.77 -25.02 2.51
CA ALA A 123 -10.96 -26.22 2.70
C ALA A 123 -10.71 -26.95 1.39
N ALA A 124 -11.73 -27.15 0.56
CA ALA A 124 -11.59 -27.78 -0.75
C ALA A 124 -10.61 -27.00 -1.65
N LEU A 125 -10.72 -25.67 -1.69
CA LEU A 125 -9.81 -24.80 -2.42
C LEU A 125 -8.38 -24.91 -1.90
N LYS A 126 -8.20 -24.90 -0.58
CA LYS A 126 -6.89 -25.04 0.07
C LYS A 126 -6.20 -26.34 -0.35
N PHE A 127 -6.91 -27.47 -0.31
CA PHE A 127 -6.37 -28.76 -0.77
C PHE A 127 -6.00 -28.72 -2.26
N TYR A 128 -6.87 -28.15 -3.10
CA TYR A 128 -6.60 -27.98 -4.52
C TYR A 128 -5.33 -27.17 -4.80
N LEU A 129 -5.14 -26.03 -4.13
CA LEU A 129 -3.98 -25.17 -4.34
C LEU A 129 -2.66 -25.86 -3.96
N ILE A 130 -2.67 -26.66 -2.88
CA ILE A 130 -1.51 -27.48 -2.47
C ILE A 130 -1.18 -28.53 -3.54
N GLU A 131 -2.19 -29.21 -4.09
CA GLU A 131 -2.01 -30.30 -5.06
C GLU A 131 -1.68 -29.80 -6.47
N SER A 132 -2.19 -28.63 -6.86
CA SER A 132 -1.97 -28.05 -8.19
C SER A 132 -0.71 -27.19 -8.28
N GLY A 133 -0.25 -26.63 -7.16
CA GLY A 133 0.84 -25.66 -7.17
C GLY A 133 0.46 -24.33 -7.82
N LEU A 134 -0.84 -24.02 -7.95
CA LEU A 134 -1.31 -22.73 -8.45
C LEU A 134 -0.96 -21.62 -7.46
N GLY A 135 0.10 -20.87 -7.77
CA GLY A 135 0.66 -19.83 -6.92
C GLY A 135 0.35 -18.40 -7.35
N ASP A 136 -0.40 -18.19 -8.43
CA ASP A 136 -0.78 -16.86 -8.96
C ASP A 136 -2.30 -16.70 -8.99
N VAL A 137 -2.86 -16.47 -7.81
CA VAL A 137 -4.29 -16.51 -7.49
C VAL A 137 -4.59 -15.65 -6.27
N PHE A 138 -5.79 -15.07 -6.24
CA PHE A 138 -6.40 -14.52 -5.04
C PHE A 138 -7.42 -15.49 -4.45
N VAL A 139 -7.49 -15.55 -3.12
CA VAL A 139 -8.67 -16.05 -2.39
C VAL A 139 -9.44 -14.85 -1.83
N ALA A 140 -10.76 -14.86 -2.00
CA ALA A 140 -11.63 -13.78 -1.57
C ALA A 140 -12.79 -14.28 -0.69
N ALA A 141 -13.19 -13.46 0.28
CA ALA A 141 -14.44 -13.62 1.02
C ALA A 141 -14.87 -12.27 1.60
N SER A 142 -16.11 -12.16 2.07
CA SER A 142 -16.58 -10.98 2.80
C SER A 142 -15.77 -10.75 4.07
N HIS A 143 -15.73 -9.50 4.54
CA HIS A 143 -15.06 -9.13 5.80
C HIS A 143 -15.59 -9.93 7.01
N GLU A 144 -16.89 -10.24 7.05
CA GLU A 144 -17.48 -11.13 8.07
C GLU A 144 -16.89 -12.56 8.04
N ASN A 145 -16.37 -12.98 6.89
CA ASN A 145 -15.75 -14.29 6.64
C ASN A 145 -14.24 -14.18 6.38
N ALA A 146 -13.59 -13.10 6.81
CA ALA A 146 -12.17 -12.85 6.54
C ALA A 146 -11.25 -13.97 7.11
N ALA A 147 -11.72 -14.75 8.08
CA ALA A 147 -11.02 -15.95 8.56
C ALA A 147 -10.86 -17.04 7.48
N LEU A 148 -11.76 -17.12 6.50
CA LEU A 148 -11.63 -18.03 5.35
C LEU A 148 -10.48 -17.60 4.43
N VAL A 149 -10.37 -16.29 4.18
CA VAL A 149 -9.24 -15.70 3.44
C VAL A 149 -7.94 -16.05 4.15
N LYS A 150 -7.87 -15.81 5.47
CA LYS A 150 -6.69 -16.15 6.28
C LYS A 150 -6.26 -17.61 6.17
N ASP A 151 -7.20 -18.54 6.26
CA ASP A 151 -6.90 -19.98 6.22
C ASP A 151 -6.26 -20.38 4.88
N VAL A 152 -6.75 -19.83 3.77
CA VAL A 152 -6.27 -20.16 2.43
C VAL A 152 -5.03 -19.35 2.04
N ALA A 153 -5.01 -18.03 2.29
CA ALA A 153 -3.89 -17.14 1.98
C ALA A 153 -2.62 -17.41 2.81
N SER A 154 -2.74 -18.14 3.93
CA SER A 154 -1.57 -18.66 4.65
C SER A 154 -0.79 -19.73 3.86
N LEU A 155 -1.32 -20.21 2.74
CA LEU A 155 -0.55 -20.98 1.75
C LEU A 155 0.27 -20.00 0.91
N ASN A 156 1.60 -20.04 0.98
CA ASN A 156 2.42 -19.16 0.14
C ASN A 156 2.84 -19.89 -1.16
N PRO A 157 2.71 -19.26 -2.34
CA PRO A 157 2.16 -17.91 -2.60
C PRO A 157 0.66 -17.92 -2.96
N VAL A 158 -0.22 -17.46 -2.07
CA VAL A 158 -1.65 -17.24 -2.32
C VAL A 158 -2.02 -15.90 -1.69
N ARG A 159 -2.57 -14.97 -2.48
CA ARG A 159 -2.89 -13.63 -1.99
C ARG A 159 -4.31 -13.58 -1.45
N GLY A 160 -4.50 -12.91 -0.32
CA GLY A 160 -5.84 -12.61 0.18
C GLY A 160 -6.42 -11.32 -0.42
N LEU A 161 -7.74 -11.33 -0.63
CA LEU A 161 -8.57 -10.16 -0.91
C LEU A 161 -9.77 -10.19 0.05
N VAL A 162 -10.03 -9.09 0.76
CA VAL A 162 -11.19 -8.99 1.66
C VAL A 162 -12.23 -8.06 1.07
N ASP A 163 -13.48 -8.52 1.03
CA ASP A 163 -14.62 -7.84 0.42
C ASP A 163 -15.45 -7.08 1.48
N PHE A 164 -15.47 -5.75 1.36
CA PHE A 164 -16.17 -4.78 2.20
C PHE A 164 -17.28 -4.04 1.42
N ARG A 165 -17.75 -4.58 0.30
CA ARG A 165 -18.74 -3.91 -0.57
C ARG A 165 -20.09 -3.64 0.10
N ASP A 166 -20.39 -4.29 1.21
CA ASP A 166 -21.59 -4.06 2.01
C ASP A 166 -21.48 -2.85 2.96
N ILE A 167 -20.28 -2.32 3.19
CA ILE A 167 -20.05 -1.07 3.92
C ILE A 167 -20.33 0.12 2.99
N VAL A 168 -21.24 1.01 3.39
CA VAL A 168 -21.68 2.16 2.58
C VAL A 168 -21.50 3.51 3.25
N GLU A 169 -21.02 3.52 4.49
CA GLU A 169 -20.61 4.71 5.24
C GLU A 169 -19.35 4.32 6.03
N ALA A 170 -18.36 5.20 6.08
CA ALA A 170 -17.12 4.97 6.81
C ALA A 170 -16.65 6.27 7.48
N ASP A 171 -16.29 6.18 8.75
CA ASP A 171 -15.43 7.12 9.47
C ASP A 171 -14.04 6.48 9.67
N GLU A 172 -13.13 7.19 10.34
CA GLU A 172 -11.76 6.71 10.56
C GLU A 172 -11.71 5.35 11.29
N ASP A 173 -12.56 5.12 12.29
CA ASP A 173 -12.65 3.83 12.98
C ASP A 173 -12.98 2.68 12.01
N VAL A 174 -13.90 2.91 11.07
CA VAL A 174 -14.25 1.93 10.03
C VAL A 174 -13.07 1.72 9.06
N LEU A 175 -12.33 2.77 8.71
CA LEU A 175 -11.15 2.65 7.84
C LEU A 175 -10.02 1.88 8.53
N ASP A 176 -9.80 2.11 9.82
CA ASP A 176 -8.85 1.36 10.65
C ASP A 176 -9.25 -0.12 10.75
N ASP A 177 -10.54 -0.42 10.93
CA ASP A 177 -11.06 -1.78 10.91
C ASP A 177 -10.86 -2.47 9.54
N ILE A 178 -10.98 -1.73 8.43
CA ILE A 178 -10.67 -2.23 7.09
C ILE A 178 -9.19 -2.61 6.97
N ILE A 179 -8.28 -1.75 7.43
CA ILE A 179 -6.82 -2.01 7.44
C ILE A 179 -6.53 -3.24 8.29
N ALA A 180 -6.99 -3.25 9.54
CA ALA A 180 -6.74 -4.31 10.51
C ALA A 180 -7.28 -5.67 10.01
N THR A 181 -8.49 -5.69 9.47
CA THR A 181 -9.12 -6.92 8.95
C THR A 181 -8.40 -7.43 7.70
N THR A 182 -8.01 -6.54 6.79
CA THR A 182 -7.27 -6.91 5.57
C THR A 182 -5.92 -7.53 5.93
N ASN A 183 -5.11 -6.84 6.72
CA ASN A 183 -3.79 -7.31 7.13
C ASN A 183 -3.88 -8.56 8.01
N GLY A 184 -4.79 -8.56 8.99
CA GLY A 184 -5.00 -9.66 9.93
C GLY A 184 -5.46 -10.97 9.26
N SER A 185 -6.04 -10.87 8.06
CA SER A 185 -6.40 -12.00 7.21
C SER A 185 -5.36 -12.40 6.17
N HIS A 186 -4.15 -11.84 6.26
CA HIS A 186 -3.06 -12.05 5.30
C HIS A 186 -3.46 -11.66 3.87
N ALA A 187 -4.35 -10.67 3.77
CA ALA A 187 -4.72 -10.06 2.51
C ALA A 187 -3.89 -8.81 2.26
N LYS A 188 -3.81 -8.47 0.98
CA LYS A 188 -3.19 -7.23 0.48
C LYS A 188 -4.21 -6.22 -0.01
N VAL A 189 -5.34 -6.74 -0.48
CA VAL A 189 -6.37 -5.98 -1.18
C VAL A 189 -7.60 -5.86 -0.31
N CYS A 190 -8.03 -4.63 -0.05
CA CYS A 190 -9.36 -4.33 0.46
C CYS A 190 -10.25 -3.91 -0.72
N LEU A 191 -11.33 -4.66 -0.95
CA LEU A 191 -12.33 -4.34 -1.96
C LEU A 191 -13.48 -3.58 -1.30
N ILE A 192 -13.51 -2.25 -1.48
CA ILE A 192 -14.49 -1.36 -0.88
C ILE A 192 -15.64 -1.04 -1.84
N SER A 193 -16.76 -0.54 -1.32
CA SER A 193 -17.89 -0.09 -2.13
C SER A 193 -17.62 1.28 -2.76
N GLU A 194 -18.26 1.56 -3.88
CA GLU A 194 -18.25 2.90 -4.49
C GLU A 194 -18.75 4.00 -3.53
N ALA A 195 -19.62 3.66 -2.57
CA ALA A 195 -20.22 4.62 -1.64
C ALA A 195 -19.22 5.21 -0.63
N ILE A 196 -18.17 4.46 -0.26
CA ILE A 196 -17.12 4.93 0.66
C ILE A 196 -15.80 5.23 -0.06
N ALA A 197 -15.75 5.06 -1.38
CA ALA A 197 -14.56 5.27 -2.21
C ALA A 197 -14.38 6.75 -2.60
N THR A 198 -14.28 7.62 -1.60
CA THR A 198 -13.86 9.01 -1.77
C THR A 198 -12.35 9.11 -1.92
N GLU A 199 -11.84 10.17 -2.54
CA GLU A 199 -10.40 10.44 -2.61
C GLU A 199 -9.74 10.40 -1.22
N GLU A 200 -10.33 11.07 -0.23
CA GLU A 200 -9.86 11.10 1.16
C GLU A 200 -9.74 9.70 1.78
N ASN A 201 -10.77 8.86 1.64
CA ASN A 201 -10.76 7.51 2.20
C ASN A 201 -9.76 6.60 1.50
N ILE A 202 -9.63 6.71 0.17
CA ILE A 202 -8.64 5.95 -0.61
C ILE A 202 -7.22 6.36 -0.19
N GLN A 203 -6.94 7.65 -0.10
CA GLN A 203 -5.64 8.17 0.34
C GLN A 203 -5.33 7.75 1.79
N TYR A 204 -6.32 7.76 2.69
CA TYR A 204 -6.17 7.27 4.06
C TYR A 204 -5.69 5.81 4.07
N LEU A 205 -6.42 4.92 3.39
CA LEU A 205 -6.08 3.48 3.33
C LEU A 205 -4.70 3.24 2.67
N GLN A 206 -4.42 3.94 1.56
CA GLN A 206 -3.13 3.82 0.85
C GLN A 206 -1.96 4.33 1.70
N GLY A 207 -2.14 5.40 2.47
CA GLY A 207 -1.15 5.94 3.41
C GLY A 207 -0.80 5.00 4.56
N ARG A 208 -1.60 3.95 4.79
CA ARG A 208 -1.35 2.85 5.73
C ARG A 208 -1.03 1.56 4.98
N CYS A 209 -0.50 1.68 3.78
CA CYS A 209 0.01 0.59 2.94
C CYS A 209 -1.04 -0.39 2.39
N SER A 210 -2.34 -0.10 2.48
CA SER A 210 -3.38 -0.96 1.90
C SER A 210 -3.47 -0.80 0.38
N THR A 211 -3.73 -1.91 -0.33
CA THR A 211 -4.14 -1.84 -1.75
C THR A 211 -5.66 -1.72 -1.84
N VAL A 212 -6.15 -0.61 -2.37
CA VAL A 212 -7.59 -0.31 -2.42
C VAL A 212 -8.15 -0.66 -3.78
N TRP A 213 -9.04 -1.64 -3.82
CA TRP A 213 -9.88 -1.91 -4.99
C TRP A 213 -11.29 -1.39 -4.74
N VAL A 214 -11.92 -0.83 -5.76
CA VAL A 214 -13.29 -0.29 -5.66
C VAL A 214 -14.24 -1.11 -6.51
N ALA A 215 -15.32 -1.60 -5.93
CA ALA A 215 -16.43 -2.16 -6.68
C ALA A 215 -17.24 -1.03 -7.30
N ALA A 216 -17.00 -0.76 -8.56
CA ALA A 216 -17.49 0.41 -9.27
C ALA A 216 -18.53 0.03 -10.32
N SER A 217 -19.48 0.93 -10.55
CA SER A 217 -20.31 0.93 -11.74
C SER A 217 -19.45 1.01 -13.01
N SER A 218 -19.87 0.32 -14.07
CA SER A 218 -19.25 0.42 -15.40
C SER A 218 -19.63 1.71 -16.16
N GLU A 219 -20.40 2.60 -15.54
CA GLU A 219 -20.71 3.92 -16.12
C GLU A 219 -19.45 4.79 -16.20
N ASN A 220 -19.24 5.44 -17.33
CA ASN A 220 -18.00 6.19 -17.59
C ASN A 220 -17.70 7.26 -16.53
N ALA A 221 -18.73 7.91 -15.98
CA ALA A 221 -18.56 8.91 -14.93
C ALA A 221 -18.01 8.30 -13.63
N ALA A 222 -18.51 7.14 -13.23
CA ALA A 222 -18.06 6.42 -12.04
C ALA A 222 -16.62 5.92 -12.23
N LEU A 223 -16.31 5.34 -13.39
CA LEU A 223 -14.96 4.88 -13.71
C LEU A 223 -13.93 6.01 -13.65
N LEU A 224 -14.21 7.14 -14.32
CA LEU A 224 -13.32 8.30 -14.29
C LEU A 224 -13.14 8.84 -12.87
N ALA A 225 -14.20 8.88 -12.07
CA ALA A 225 -14.11 9.26 -10.66
C ALA A 225 -13.21 8.31 -9.86
N GLN A 226 -13.37 6.98 -10.01
CA GLN A 226 -12.53 6.05 -9.25
C GLN A 226 -11.07 6.04 -9.69
N TYR A 227 -10.79 6.30 -10.97
CA TYR A 227 -9.41 6.49 -11.44
C TYR A 227 -8.79 7.77 -10.87
N THR A 228 -9.54 8.88 -10.85
CA THR A 228 -9.05 10.17 -10.32
C THR A 228 -9.04 10.26 -8.80
N ASN A 229 -9.87 9.49 -8.10
CA ASN A 229 -9.73 9.24 -6.65
C ASN A 229 -8.50 8.35 -6.32
N GLY A 230 -7.79 7.83 -7.32
CA GLY A 230 -6.53 7.10 -7.13
C GLY A 230 -6.66 5.61 -6.80
N ALA A 231 -7.79 4.96 -7.08
CA ALA A 231 -8.00 3.54 -6.78
C ALA A 231 -6.89 2.63 -7.38
N ASN A 232 -6.36 1.67 -6.61
CA ASN A 232 -5.37 0.69 -7.12
C ASN A 232 -5.99 -0.29 -8.12
N GLY A 233 -7.29 -0.53 -8.02
CA GLY A 233 -8.05 -1.37 -8.94
C GLY A 233 -9.53 -1.06 -8.91
N VAL A 234 -10.23 -1.44 -9.98
CA VAL A 234 -11.69 -1.38 -10.06
C VAL A 234 -12.23 -2.77 -10.36
N LEU A 235 -13.24 -3.21 -9.63
CA LEU A 235 -14.02 -4.41 -9.91
C LEU A 235 -15.33 -3.99 -10.58
N VAL A 236 -15.54 -4.43 -11.81
CA VAL A 236 -16.66 -4.00 -12.66
C VAL A 236 -17.37 -5.19 -13.30
N ASP A 237 -18.60 -4.98 -13.77
CA ASP A 237 -19.34 -5.99 -14.55
C ASP A 237 -18.97 -5.97 -16.04
N ASP A 238 -18.53 -4.82 -16.55
CA ASP A 238 -18.09 -4.62 -17.93
C ASP A 238 -16.64 -4.14 -17.95
N TYR A 239 -15.71 -5.09 -18.06
CA TYR A 239 -14.28 -4.80 -18.07
C TYR A 239 -13.85 -3.99 -19.31
N GLN A 240 -14.58 -4.08 -20.42
CA GLN A 240 -14.24 -3.34 -21.63
C GLN A 240 -14.51 -1.85 -21.42
N ALA A 241 -15.63 -1.51 -20.77
CA ALA A 241 -15.92 -0.12 -20.40
C ALA A 241 -14.83 0.47 -19.48
N ALA A 242 -14.32 -0.31 -18.51
CA ALA A 242 -13.21 0.10 -17.65
C ALA A 242 -11.90 0.33 -18.44
N ILE A 243 -11.53 -0.61 -19.33
CA ILE A 243 -10.34 -0.46 -20.19
C ILE A 243 -10.48 0.74 -21.13
N ASP A 244 -11.66 0.94 -21.72
CA ASP A 244 -11.93 2.07 -22.63
C ASP A 244 -11.84 3.41 -21.88
N ALA A 245 -12.34 3.47 -20.64
CA ALA A 245 -12.26 4.66 -19.79
C ALA A 245 -10.82 5.02 -19.41
N LEU A 246 -9.92 4.03 -19.20
CA LEU A 246 -8.49 4.30 -18.99
C LEU A 246 -7.84 4.99 -20.21
N GLY A 247 -8.36 4.74 -21.42
CA GLY A 247 -7.93 5.40 -22.64
C GLY A 247 -8.18 6.91 -22.65
N PHE A 248 -9.05 7.44 -21.78
CA PHE A 248 -9.25 8.89 -21.61
C PHE A 248 -7.96 9.60 -21.18
N PHE A 249 -7.12 8.95 -20.38
CA PHE A 249 -5.86 9.51 -19.86
C PHE A 249 -4.67 9.27 -20.78
N GLN A 250 -4.91 8.87 -22.04
CA GLN A 250 -3.88 8.70 -23.05
C GLN A 250 -3.40 10.07 -23.56
N ASP A 251 -2.41 10.62 -22.87
CA ASP A 251 -1.86 11.94 -23.11
C ASP A 251 -0.38 11.91 -23.51
N GLY A 252 0.14 13.06 -23.97
CA GLY A 252 1.52 13.18 -24.48
C GLY A 252 2.64 13.11 -23.42
N ALA A 253 2.29 12.87 -22.16
CA ALA A 253 3.18 12.74 -21.02
C ALA A 253 2.50 11.85 -19.94
N PRO A 254 3.22 11.36 -18.92
CA PRO A 254 2.63 10.63 -17.81
C PRO A 254 1.44 11.36 -17.16
N SER A 255 0.38 10.63 -16.85
CA SER A 255 -0.76 11.10 -16.09
C SER A 255 -0.65 10.57 -14.66
N ILE A 256 -0.57 11.46 -13.67
CA ILE A 256 -0.46 11.12 -12.25
C ILE A 256 -1.84 11.33 -11.62
N LEU A 257 -2.60 10.24 -11.47
CA LEU A 257 -3.92 10.26 -10.84
C LEU A 257 -3.87 9.79 -9.37
N ARG A 258 -2.73 9.25 -8.96
CA ARG A 258 -2.41 8.91 -7.59
C ARG A 258 -1.03 9.51 -7.30
N PRO A 259 -0.95 10.71 -6.69
CA PRO A 259 0.31 11.29 -6.29
C PRO A 259 1.11 10.34 -5.39
N SER A 260 2.44 10.35 -5.54
CA SER A 260 3.32 9.61 -4.64
C SER A 260 3.26 10.21 -3.24
N LEU A 261 3.15 9.36 -2.22
CA LEU A 261 3.27 9.79 -0.83
C LEU A 261 4.72 10.13 -0.51
N ILE A 262 4.93 11.30 0.09
CA ILE A 262 6.26 11.82 0.42
C ILE A 262 6.60 11.44 1.85
N VAL A 263 7.66 10.63 2.00
CA VAL A 263 8.13 10.17 3.30
C VAL A 263 9.39 10.95 3.69
N GLY A 264 9.28 11.74 4.76
CA GLY A 264 10.42 12.47 5.33
C GLY A 264 11.35 11.51 6.08
N HIS A 265 12.46 11.13 5.44
CA HIS A 265 13.45 10.20 6.00
C HIS A 265 14.07 10.78 7.28
N ARG A 266 13.77 10.22 8.45
CA ARG A 266 14.20 10.73 9.77
C ARG A 266 13.75 12.18 10.00
N GLY A 267 12.60 12.55 9.41
CA GLY A 267 12.16 13.93 9.22
C GLY A 267 12.77 14.58 7.97
N MET A 268 13.44 15.73 8.14
CA MET A 268 14.10 16.47 7.05
C MET A 268 15.57 16.73 7.40
N PRO A 269 16.42 15.67 7.37
CA PRO A 269 17.79 15.71 7.84
C PRO A 269 18.70 16.58 6.96
N SER A 270 18.27 16.87 5.74
CA SER A 270 18.85 17.88 4.86
C SER A 270 18.85 19.30 5.45
N GLU A 271 18.01 19.59 6.46
CA GLU A 271 18.05 20.87 7.17
C GLU A 271 18.21 20.79 8.67
N TYR A 272 17.88 19.66 9.28
CA TYR A 272 17.80 19.51 10.72
C TYR A 272 18.55 18.25 11.16
N ILE A 273 18.79 18.12 12.47
CA ILE A 273 19.36 16.88 13.01
C ILE A 273 18.36 15.74 12.75
N GLU A 274 18.77 14.68 12.06
CA GLU A 274 17.94 13.49 11.81
C GLU A 274 17.28 12.97 13.10
N ASN A 275 16.10 12.34 12.99
CA ASN A 275 15.47 11.63 14.11
C ASN A 275 15.22 12.52 15.34
N THR A 276 14.81 13.77 15.08
CA THR A 276 14.44 14.72 16.12
C THR A 276 13.09 15.35 15.84
N THR A 277 12.42 15.85 16.89
CA THR A 277 11.14 16.54 16.75
C THR A 277 11.22 17.75 15.81
N LEU A 278 12.34 18.48 15.80
CA LEU A 278 12.53 19.60 14.88
C LEU A 278 12.63 19.15 13.42
N SER A 279 13.31 18.02 13.17
CA SER A 279 13.41 17.43 11.84
C SER A 279 12.05 16.94 11.35
N ALA A 280 11.30 16.28 12.23
CA ALA A 280 9.93 15.83 11.97
C ALA A 280 9.00 17.01 11.64
N ILE A 281 9.00 18.08 12.46
CA ILE A 281 8.23 19.31 12.17
C ILE A 281 8.65 19.91 10.83
N GLY A 282 9.94 19.86 10.51
CA GLY A 282 10.48 20.31 9.24
C GLY A 282 9.87 19.59 8.04
N ALA A 283 9.83 18.26 8.08
CA ALA A 283 9.21 17.44 7.04
C ALA A 283 7.70 17.68 6.93
N TYR A 284 7.00 17.70 8.07
CA TYR A 284 5.56 18.00 8.09
C TYR A 284 5.24 19.38 7.48
N THR A 285 6.00 20.41 7.86
CA THR A 285 5.81 21.77 7.31
C THR A 285 6.12 21.83 5.81
N ALA A 286 6.96 20.92 5.30
CA ALA A 286 7.26 20.80 3.89
C ALA A 286 6.18 20.04 3.10
N GLY A 287 5.18 19.46 3.77
CA GLY A 287 4.10 18.69 3.15
C GLY A 287 4.33 17.18 3.11
N ALA A 288 5.29 16.63 3.88
CA ALA A 288 5.47 15.19 3.93
C ALA A 288 4.21 14.49 4.49
N ASP A 289 3.73 13.47 3.77
CA ASP A 289 2.58 12.65 4.15
C ASP A 289 2.92 11.69 5.30
N SER A 290 4.18 11.29 5.39
CA SER A 290 4.70 10.45 6.47
C SER A 290 6.05 10.93 6.97
N ILE A 291 6.32 10.66 8.24
CA ILE A 291 7.60 10.93 8.88
C ILE A 291 8.23 9.60 9.24
N GLU A 292 9.30 9.26 8.53
CA GLU A 292 10.08 8.09 8.88
C GLU A 292 10.89 8.34 10.15
N ASN A 293 10.97 7.34 11.01
CA ASN A 293 11.73 7.36 12.24
C ASN A 293 12.30 5.98 12.60
N ASP A 294 13.51 5.97 13.14
CA ASP A 294 14.21 4.74 13.52
C ASP A 294 14.05 4.47 15.02
N ILE A 295 13.48 3.32 15.41
CA ILE A 295 13.24 3.01 16.83
C ILE A 295 14.11 1.88 17.40
N HIS A 296 14.45 2.07 18.69
CA HIS A 296 15.15 1.09 19.53
C HIS A 296 14.46 0.95 20.89
N LEU A 297 14.77 -0.15 21.57
CA LEU A 297 14.23 -0.46 22.90
C LEU A 297 15.32 -0.31 23.96
N THR A 298 15.07 0.52 24.98
CA THR A 298 16.00 0.72 26.10
C THR A 298 16.05 -0.49 27.04
N ALA A 299 17.01 -0.50 27.97
CA ALA A 299 17.15 -1.53 28.99
C ALA A 299 15.92 -1.62 29.92
N ASP A 300 15.26 -0.48 30.15
CA ASP A 300 14.02 -0.33 30.91
C ASP A 300 12.74 -0.38 30.06
N ARG A 301 12.85 -0.83 28.78
CA ARG A 301 11.74 -1.17 27.87
C ARG A 301 10.93 0.05 27.37
N GLU A 302 11.56 1.21 27.30
CA GLU A 302 11.02 2.41 26.67
C GLU A 302 11.47 2.50 25.20
N ILE A 303 10.69 3.15 24.34
CA ILE A 303 10.99 3.29 22.91
C ILE A 303 11.64 4.65 22.63
N ILE A 304 12.85 4.63 22.09
CA ILE A 304 13.60 5.83 21.68
C ILE A 304 13.76 5.88 20.18
N ILE A 305 13.93 7.09 19.66
CA ILE A 305 14.19 7.32 18.24
C ILE A 305 15.66 7.68 18.03
N ASN A 306 16.37 6.85 17.26
CA ASN A 306 17.75 7.05 16.81
C ASN A 306 18.11 6.01 15.74
N HIS A 307 18.85 6.39 14.70
CA HIS A 307 19.20 5.43 13.64
C HIS A 307 20.19 4.36 14.11
N ASP A 308 21.34 4.78 14.61
CA ASP A 308 22.47 3.89 14.90
C ASP A 308 22.25 3.12 16.21
N GLU A 309 22.64 1.85 16.28
CA GLU A 309 22.76 1.15 17.58
C GLU A 309 23.88 1.78 18.46
N SER A 310 24.96 2.23 17.81
CA SER A 310 26.09 2.89 18.46
C SER A 310 25.88 4.39 18.60
N LEU A 311 26.34 4.97 19.72
CA LEU A 311 26.29 6.43 19.94
C LEU A 311 27.57 7.16 19.47
N ALA A 312 28.37 6.54 18.62
CA ALA A 312 29.63 7.11 18.14
C ALA A 312 29.44 8.34 17.23
N ARG A 313 28.51 8.25 16.26
CA ARG A 313 28.41 9.21 15.14
C ARG A 313 27.92 10.60 15.55
N LEU A 314 26.74 10.68 16.18
CA LEU A 314 26.10 11.97 16.51
C LEU A 314 26.35 12.43 17.95
N PHE A 315 26.82 11.55 18.82
CA PHE A 315 26.99 11.81 20.26
C PHE A 315 28.45 11.69 20.72
N ASN A 316 29.37 11.28 19.85
CA ASN A 316 30.80 11.08 20.15
C ASN A 316 31.02 10.16 21.38
N ARG A 317 30.24 9.08 21.47
CA ARG A 317 30.34 8.04 22.50
C ARG A 317 30.68 6.68 21.88
N PRO A 318 31.91 6.49 21.36
CA PRO A 318 32.33 5.22 20.77
C PRO A 318 32.43 4.09 21.78
N ASP A 319 32.37 4.38 23.09
CA ASP A 319 32.31 3.39 24.15
C ASP A 319 30.93 2.74 24.32
N ILE A 320 29.89 3.30 23.67
CA ILE A 320 28.54 2.75 23.64
C ILE A 320 28.29 2.22 22.22
N GLU A 321 28.53 0.93 22.04
CA GLU A 321 28.31 0.23 20.76
C GLU A 321 26.84 -0.17 20.56
N ASN A 322 26.07 -0.30 21.65
CA ASN A 322 24.66 -0.66 21.63
C ASN A 322 23.91 0.15 22.70
N LEU A 323 23.00 1.02 22.27
CA LEU A 323 22.23 1.90 23.15
C LEU A 323 21.20 1.15 24.01
N ASN A 324 20.79 -0.06 23.62
CA ASN A 324 19.74 -0.84 24.29
C ASN A 324 20.14 -1.32 25.69
N ILE A 325 21.42 -1.17 26.07
CA ILE A 325 21.91 -1.47 27.43
C ILE A 325 21.68 -0.32 28.41
N LEU A 326 21.29 0.85 27.92
CA LEU A 326 21.07 2.05 28.73
C LEU A 326 19.59 2.19 29.09
N THR A 327 19.33 2.79 30.24
CA THR A 327 17.99 3.25 30.63
C THR A 327 17.60 4.52 29.88
N LEU A 328 16.30 4.82 29.81
CA LEU A 328 15.81 6.05 29.18
C LEU A 328 16.47 7.29 29.81
N ASP A 329 16.51 7.38 31.14
CA ASP A 329 17.12 8.51 31.85
C ASP A 329 18.60 8.72 31.49
N GLU A 330 19.35 7.63 31.28
CA GLU A 330 20.76 7.70 30.83
C GLU A 330 20.87 8.21 29.39
N ILE A 331 20.00 7.75 28.49
CA ILE A 331 19.95 8.17 27.09
C ILE A 331 19.60 9.67 26.98
N LEU A 332 18.57 10.12 27.69
CA LEU A 332 18.11 11.51 27.63
C LEU A 332 19.15 12.51 28.17
N ALA A 333 20.12 12.05 28.96
CA ALA A 333 21.23 12.86 29.46
C ALA A 333 22.40 13.02 28.47
N ILE A 334 22.38 12.34 27.32
CA ILE A 334 23.45 12.38 26.31
C ILE A 334 23.09 13.42 25.23
N PRO A 335 23.82 14.55 25.14
CA PRO A 335 23.55 15.57 24.15
C PRO A 335 24.15 15.22 22.78
N PHE A 336 23.55 15.76 21.71
CA PHE A 336 24.18 15.79 20.40
C PHE A 336 25.48 16.61 20.41
N VAL A 337 26.44 16.22 19.58
CA VAL A 337 27.68 16.96 19.37
C VAL A 337 27.55 17.82 18.12
N ASN A 338 27.20 19.09 18.29
CA ASN A 338 26.80 19.95 17.16
C ASN A 338 27.99 20.63 16.44
N ASP A 339 28.96 21.20 17.15
CA ASP A 339 29.91 22.18 16.56
C ASP A 339 31.32 21.60 16.27
N THR A 340 31.43 20.37 15.76
CA THR A 340 32.74 19.76 15.44
C THR A 340 32.80 19.23 14.00
N ASP A 341 34.02 19.14 13.44
CA ASP A 341 34.30 18.54 12.12
C ASP A 341 33.87 17.05 12.02
N THR A 342 33.50 16.43 13.15
CA THR A 342 33.00 15.05 13.26
C THR A 342 31.64 14.98 13.95
N GLY A 343 30.97 16.12 14.14
CA GLY A 343 29.68 16.22 14.83
C GLY A 343 28.52 16.27 13.85
N VAL A 344 27.34 16.63 14.33
CA VAL A 344 26.09 16.72 13.54
C VAL A 344 26.29 17.48 12.23
N GLN A 345 27.00 18.62 12.21
CA GLN A 345 27.20 19.38 10.98
C GLN A 345 27.88 18.57 9.86
N ALA A 346 28.73 17.59 10.20
CA ALA A 346 29.47 16.77 9.24
C ALA A 346 28.94 15.34 9.11
N ALA A 347 28.31 14.79 10.15
CA ALA A 347 28.01 13.38 10.29
C ALA A 347 26.51 13.05 10.39
N ASN A 348 25.65 14.06 10.33
CA ASN A 348 24.21 13.86 10.14
C ASN A 348 23.94 13.12 8.82
N ASN A 349 22.78 12.46 8.71
CA ASN A 349 22.36 11.68 7.53
C ASN A 349 22.47 12.51 6.24
N GLN A 350 22.30 13.83 6.38
CA GLN A 350 22.75 14.79 5.39
C GLN A 350 23.72 15.81 6.00
N GLY A 351 24.89 15.96 5.37
CA GLY A 351 25.92 16.92 5.79
C GLY A 351 25.51 18.37 5.54
N ALA A 352 26.07 19.29 6.32
CA ALA A 352 25.83 20.74 6.21
C ALA A 352 26.16 21.33 4.84
N ASP A 353 27.11 20.73 4.13
CA ASP A 353 27.53 21.15 2.78
C ASP A 353 26.47 20.87 1.70
N GLU A 354 25.53 19.97 1.98
CA GLU A 354 24.40 19.67 1.09
C GLU A 354 23.08 20.34 1.54
N SER A 355 23.05 20.97 2.73
CA SER A 355 21.92 21.81 3.16
C SER A 355 21.83 23.09 2.32
N ARG A 356 20.60 23.52 1.99
CA ARG A 356 20.39 24.78 1.25
C ARG A 356 20.79 26.04 2.04
N TYR A 357 21.02 25.91 3.35
CA TYR A 357 21.54 26.99 4.20
C TYR A 357 23.05 26.90 4.45
N GLY A 358 23.70 25.80 4.06
CA GLY A 358 25.12 25.53 4.34
C GLY A 358 25.42 25.19 5.80
N TYR A 359 24.39 24.85 6.59
CA TYR A 359 24.50 24.36 7.97
C TYR A 359 23.23 23.61 8.40
N ILE A 360 23.39 22.60 9.24
CA ILE A 360 22.28 21.87 9.87
C ILE A 360 21.74 22.69 11.04
N ARG A 361 20.44 22.95 11.03
CA ARG A 361 19.75 23.75 12.04
C ARG A 361 19.38 22.87 13.24
N TYR A 362 19.58 23.42 14.44
CA TYR A 362 19.25 22.72 15.67
C TYR A 362 18.85 23.69 16.79
N LEU A 363 18.08 23.20 17.77
CA LEU A 363 17.83 23.88 19.03
C LEU A 363 18.84 23.40 20.07
N SER A 364 19.35 24.30 20.93
CA SER A 364 20.31 23.91 21.98
C SER A 364 19.73 22.97 23.04
N SER A 365 18.40 22.86 23.11
CA SER A 365 17.67 21.93 23.98
C SER A 365 17.38 20.57 23.36
N GLN A 366 17.78 20.34 22.10
CA GLN A 366 17.45 19.14 21.34
C GLN A 366 18.27 17.93 21.84
N ARG A 367 17.60 16.78 21.91
CA ARG A 367 18.13 15.49 22.36
C ARG A 367 17.48 14.35 21.56
N MET A 368 17.93 13.11 21.77
CA MET A 368 17.18 11.94 21.30
C MET A 368 15.74 12.00 21.83
N PRO A 369 14.72 11.94 20.95
CA PRO A 369 13.33 11.88 21.37
C PRO A 369 12.90 10.43 21.66
N THR A 370 11.79 10.31 22.36
CA THR A 370 11.02 9.06 22.46
C THR A 370 9.95 9.02 21.38
N LEU A 371 9.47 7.82 21.02
CA LEU A 371 8.34 7.69 20.10
C LEU A 371 7.07 8.33 20.68
N ARG A 372 6.90 8.28 22.00
CA ARG A 372 5.85 8.97 22.74
C ARG A 372 5.78 10.47 22.40
N GLU A 373 6.93 11.14 22.35
CA GLU A 373 6.98 12.57 22.01
C GLU A 373 6.58 12.84 20.56
N PHE A 374 6.77 11.88 19.65
CA PHE A 374 6.30 12.00 18.26
C PHE A 374 4.77 11.84 18.21
N PHE A 375 4.21 10.83 18.89
CA PHE A 375 2.75 10.66 18.99
C PHE A 375 2.08 11.88 19.61
N GLU A 376 2.61 12.43 20.71
CA GLU A 376 2.08 13.65 21.33
C GLU A 376 2.17 14.88 20.41
N LEU A 377 3.19 14.95 19.55
CA LEU A 377 3.43 16.11 18.68
C LEU A 377 2.52 16.13 17.44
N PHE A 378 2.21 14.96 16.89
CA PHE A 378 1.48 14.81 15.63
C PHE A 378 0.09 14.21 15.78
N LYS A 379 -0.40 13.98 17.01
CA LYS A 379 -1.75 13.49 17.26
C LYS A 379 -2.78 14.32 16.50
N ASP A 380 -3.65 13.64 15.75
CA ASP A 380 -4.72 14.24 14.94
C ASP A 380 -4.22 15.23 13.87
N SER A 381 -2.93 15.20 13.50
CA SER A 381 -2.37 16.09 12.47
C SER A 381 -2.49 15.53 11.05
N GLY A 382 -2.97 14.29 10.91
CA GLY A 382 -3.06 13.55 9.65
C GLY A 382 -1.75 12.89 9.18
N VAL A 383 -0.64 13.11 9.89
CA VAL A 383 0.67 12.53 9.53
C VAL A 383 0.75 11.07 9.96
N VAL A 384 1.39 10.25 9.12
CA VAL A 384 1.72 8.86 9.45
C VAL A 384 3.17 8.72 9.93
N HIS A 385 3.37 7.91 10.97
CA HIS A 385 4.69 7.48 11.42
C HIS A 385 5.12 6.22 10.68
N ASP A 386 6.00 6.38 9.68
CA ASP A 386 6.73 5.28 9.06
C ASP A 386 7.85 4.84 10.02
N THR A 387 7.66 3.73 10.73
CA THR A 387 8.48 3.41 11.91
C THR A 387 9.42 2.23 11.65
N GLU A 388 10.72 2.52 11.46
CA GLU A 388 11.74 1.48 11.28
C GLU A 388 12.13 0.83 12.60
N ILE A 389 11.90 -0.47 12.73
CA ILE A 389 12.38 -1.27 13.86
C ILE A 389 13.81 -1.74 13.58
N LYS A 390 14.79 -1.13 14.24
CA LYS A 390 16.23 -1.42 14.06
C LYS A 390 16.72 -2.63 14.85
N THR A 391 16.18 -2.80 16.05
CA THR A 391 16.70 -3.80 16.99
C THR A 391 16.37 -5.23 16.58
N ASN A 392 17.15 -6.19 17.08
CA ASN A 392 16.86 -7.62 17.00
C ASN A 392 16.02 -8.16 18.18
N ASP A 393 15.69 -7.33 19.19
CA ASP A 393 14.86 -7.77 20.33
C ASP A 393 13.36 -7.78 19.94
N PRO A 394 12.70 -8.94 19.80
CA PRO A 394 11.29 -9.02 19.42
C PRO A 394 10.34 -8.36 20.42
N ALA A 395 10.79 -8.11 21.66
CA ALA A 395 9.98 -7.43 22.66
C ALA A 395 9.61 -5.98 22.27
N ILE A 396 10.32 -5.38 21.30
CA ILE A 396 9.95 -4.06 20.79
C ILE A 396 8.59 -4.07 20.10
N VAL A 397 8.17 -5.18 19.47
CA VAL A 397 6.85 -5.32 18.84
C VAL A 397 5.74 -5.18 19.88
N ILE A 398 5.89 -5.88 21.01
CA ILE A 398 4.95 -5.79 22.13
C ILE A 398 4.97 -4.38 22.75
N ALA A 399 6.15 -3.78 22.91
CA ALA A 399 6.28 -2.43 23.45
C ALA A 399 5.60 -1.39 22.53
N LEU A 400 5.78 -1.51 21.22
CA LEU A 400 5.20 -0.62 20.22
C LEU A 400 3.68 -0.77 20.18
N HIS A 401 3.17 -2.00 20.12
CA HIS A 401 1.74 -2.27 20.16
C HIS A 401 1.08 -1.64 21.40
N ASN A 402 1.64 -1.87 22.60
CA ASN A 402 1.11 -1.26 23.82
C ASN A 402 1.14 0.28 23.78
N LEU A 403 2.15 0.88 23.15
CA LEU A 403 2.25 2.34 23.03
C LEU A 403 1.23 2.88 22.02
N VAL A 404 1.03 2.19 20.90
CA VAL A 404 0.01 2.52 19.91
C VAL A 404 -1.39 2.46 20.52
N ASP A 405 -1.68 1.40 21.29
CA ASP A 405 -2.94 1.28 22.05
C ASP A 405 -3.10 2.38 23.11
N GLU A 406 -2.01 2.76 23.79
CA GLU A 406 -2.03 3.81 24.81
C GLU A 406 -2.43 5.17 24.22
N TYR A 407 -2.01 5.46 22.98
CA TYR A 407 -2.24 6.74 22.30
C TYR A 407 -3.40 6.73 21.30
N ASP A 408 -3.98 5.56 21.03
CA ASP A 408 -5.01 5.37 20.01
C ASP A 408 -4.51 5.77 18.61
N ASN A 409 -3.32 5.25 18.25
CA ASN A 409 -2.55 5.68 17.07
C ASN A 409 -2.49 4.61 15.97
N PHE A 410 -3.42 3.64 15.94
CA PHE A 410 -3.39 2.55 14.97
C PHE A 410 -3.37 3.09 13.53
N GLY A 411 -4.32 3.98 13.21
CA GLY A 411 -4.37 4.71 11.95
C GLY A 411 -3.26 5.74 11.73
N GLU A 412 -2.28 5.91 12.62
CA GLU A 412 -1.19 6.89 12.47
C GLU A 412 0.19 6.23 12.35
N VAL A 413 0.26 4.90 12.22
CA VAL A 413 1.53 4.14 12.24
C VAL A 413 1.51 3.06 11.16
N PHE A 414 2.66 2.85 10.52
CA PHE A 414 3.03 1.55 9.98
C PHE A 414 4.49 1.26 10.30
N THR A 415 4.90 0.00 10.15
CA THR A 415 6.24 -0.43 10.53
C THR A 415 7.06 -0.84 9.32
N ILE A 416 8.37 -0.66 9.39
CA ILE A 416 9.31 -1.18 8.39
C ILE A 416 10.49 -1.85 9.10
N SER A 417 11.12 -2.85 8.48
CA SER A 417 12.33 -3.43 9.04
C SER A 417 13.16 -4.18 7.99
N PHE A 418 14.48 -4.11 8.13
CA PHE A 418 15.43 -5.00 7.47
C PHE A 418 15.51 -6.37 8.14
N ASN A 419 14.96 -6.52 9.33
CA ASN A 419 15.24 -7.65 10.18
C ASN A 419 14.18 -8.74 10.02
N VAL A 420 14.54 -9.85 9.38
CA VAL A 420 13.61 -10.97 9.16
C VAL A 420 13.00 -11.48 10.47
N ASN A 421 13.74 -11.52 11.58
CA ASN A 421 13.18 -11.93 12.88
C ASN A 421 12.09 -10.97 13.37
N ILE A 422 12.20 -9.67 13.07
CA ILE A 422 11.18 -8.68 13.42
C ILE A 422 9.99 -8.77 12.48
N LEU A 423 10.21 -8.93 11.18
CA LEU A 423 9.12 -9.15 10.20
C LEU A 423 8.30 -10.40 10.57
N GLU A 424 8.98 -11.47 10.98
CA GLU A 424 8.33 -12.67 11.50
C GLU A 424 7.57 -12.44 12.82
N GLU A 425 8.11 -11.63 13.73
CA GLU A 425 7.44 -11.34 15.01
C GLU A 425 6.21 -10.46 14.80
N MET A 426 6.27 -9.44 13.93
CA MET A 426 5.13 -8.63 13.53
C MET A 426 4.02 -9.51 12.95
N TYR A 427 4.36 -10.36 11.98
CA TYR A 427 3.41 -11.28 11.36
C TYR A 427 2.75 -12.26 12.35
N LYS A 428 3.48 -12.70 13.38
CA LYS A 428 2.97 -13.66 14.38
C LYS A 428 2.13 -12.98 15.47
N SER A 429 2.58 -11.83 15.96
CA SER A 429 2.10 -11.24 17.21
C SER A 429 1.25 -9.98 17.01
N TRP A 430 1.32 -9.34 15.84
CA TRP A 430 0.53 -8.17 15.49
C TRP A 430 0.24 -8.08 13.97
N PRO A 431 -0.41 -9.11 13.38
CA PRO A 431 -0.65 -9.19 11.94
C PRO A 431 -1.60 -8.12 11.39
N GLU A 432 -2.33 -7.41 12.25
CA GLU A 432 -3.24 -6.32 11.86
C GLU A 432 -2.48 -5.04 11.43
N MET A 433 -1.27 -4.83 11.96
CA MET A 433 -0.45 -3.66 11.64
C MET A 433 0.30 -3.85 10.33
N SER A 434 0.29 -2.83 9.47
CA SER A 434 1.04 -2.84 8.22
C SER A 434 2.55 -2.92 8.48
N VAL A 435 3.23 -3.75 7.69
CA VAL A 435 4.69 -3.92 7.76
C VAL A 435 5.33 -3.90 6.37
N GLY A 436 6.44 -3.19 6.23
CA GLY A 436 7.27 -3.17 5.02
C GLY A 436 8.59 -3.89 5.19
N ALA A 437 8.95 -4.72 4.21
CA ALA A 437 10.21 -5.45 4.20
C ALA A 437 11.30 -4.61 3.52
N LEU A 438 12.26 -4.10 4.29
CA LEU A 438 13.35 -3.31 3.76
C LEU A 438 14.46 -4.19 3.19
N GLY A 439 14.94 -3.86 2.00
CA GLY A 439 16.02 -4.62 1.39
C GLY A 439 16.64 -3.91 0.19
N MET A 440 17.62 -4.57 -0.42
CA MET A 440 18.33 -4.10 -1.59
C MET A 440 18.45 -5.25 -2.59
N GLU A 441 18.03 -5.03 -3.84
CA GLU A 441 18.18 -6.02 -4.91
C GLU A 441 19.66 -6.42 -5.07
N GLY A 442 19.93 -7.73 -5.09
CA GLY A 442 21.26 -8.31 -5.28
C GLY A 442 22.23 -8.19 -4.11
N TYR A 443 21.80 -7.69 -2.95
CA TYR A 443 22.69 -7.44 -1.81
C TYR A 443 22.70 -8.53 -0.74
N ALA A 444 21.52 -9.07 -0.41
CA ALA A 444 21.38 -10.00 0.69
C ALA A 444 22.05 -11.36 0.36
N ASP A 445 22.75 -11.92 1.35
CA ASP A 445 23.33 -13.28 1.27
C ASP A 445 22.40 -14.26 2.03
N PRO A 446 22.26 -15.54 1.62
CA PRO A 446 21.38 -16.49 2.29
C PRO A 446 21.71 -16.75 3.78
N GLU A 447 22.89 -16.37 4.27
CA GLU A 447 23.23 -16.41 5.70
C GLU A 447 22.88 -15.11 6.46
N SER A 448 22.45 -14.07 5.75
CA SER A 448 22.06 -12.78 6.33
C SER A 448 20.64 -12.83 6.93
N ASN A 449 20.36 -11.89 7.81
CA ASN A 449 19.05 -11.73 8.45
C ASN A 449 18.20 -10.65 7.76
N LEU A 450 18.38 -10.48 6.44
CA LEU A 450 17.76 -9.47 5.60
C LEU A 450 16.78 -10.11 4.61
N PRO A 451 15.70 -9.41 4.21
CA PRO A 451 14.88 -9.80 3.06
C PRO A 451 15.74 -10.05 1.81
N MET A 452 15.40 -11.11 1.08
CA MET A 452 16.13 -11.55 -0.11
C MET A 452 15.49 -11.01 -1.38
N TYR A 453 16.06 -9.96 -1.94
CA TYR A 453 15.65 -9.42 -3.25
C TYR A 453 16.72 -9.75 -4.28
N GLU A 454 16.32 -10.44 -5.35
CA GLU A 454 17.21 -10.74 -6.48
C GLU A 454 17.43 -9.48 -7.32
N SER A 455 18.47 -9.48 -8.16
CA SER A 455 18.72 -8.40 -9.14
C SER A 455 17.74 -8.48 -10.32
N TYR A 456 16.46 -8.24 -10.08
CA TYR A 456 15.40 -8.53 -11.06
C TYR A 456 15.64 -7.84 -12.41
N GLY A 457 16.05 -6.57 -12.39
CA GLY A 457 16.38 -5.82 -13.61
C GLY A 457 17.49 -6.48 -14.43
N GLU A 458 18.57 -6.90 -13.78
CA GLU A 458 19.71 -7.58 -14.44
C GLU A 458 19.32 -8.96 -14.99
N MET A 459 18.48 -9.70 -14.26
CA MET A 459 17.96 -11.00 -14.69
C MET A 459 17.09 -10.87 -15.95
N ILE A 460 16.23 -9.85 -16.00
CA ILE A 460 15.40 -9.55 -17.17
C ILE A 460 16.26 -9.13 -18.37
N GLU A 461 17.19 -8.18 -18.17
CA GLU A 461 18.07 -7.67 -19.24
C GLU A 461 18.97 -8.76 -19.84
N SER A 462 19.46 -9.67 -19.01
CA SER A 462 20.30 -10.79 -19.44
C SER A 462 19.52 -11.95 -20.06
N GLY A 463 18.19 -11.98 -19.89
CA GLY A 463 17.32 -13.07 -20.30
C GLY A 463 17.42 -14.32 -19.41
N GLU A 464 17.89 -14.16 -18.17
CA GLU A 464 17.92 -15.22 -17.16
C GLU A 464 16.52 -15.53 -16.61
N ALA A 465 15.66 -14.51 -16.51
CA ALA A 465 14.27 -14.65 -16.07
C ALA A 465 13.34 -13.71 -16.83
N THR A 466 12.05 -14.06 -16.91
CA THR A 466 10.99 -13.14 -17.36
C THR A 466 10.53 -12.22 -16.23
N VAL A 467 9.77 -11.17 -16.57
CA VAL A 467 9.15 -10.28 -15.57
C VAL A 467 8.25 -11.08 -14.62
N GLU A 468 7.45 -12.00 -15.14
CA GLU A 468 6.54 -12.84 -14.36
C GLU A 468 7.29 -13.77 -13.39
N GLU A 469 8.43 -14.34 -13.82
CA GLU A 469 9.28 -15.14 -12.93
C GLU A 469 9.87 -14.28 -11.80
N CYS A 470 10.30 -13.04 -12.10
CA CYS A 470 10.77 -12.09 -11.09
C CYS A 470 9.66 -11.68 -10.12
N VAL A 471 8.43 -11.44 -10.61
CA VAL A 471 7.26 -11.19 -9.75
C VAL A 471 7.00 -12.38 -8.83
N ALA A 472 7.08 -13.61 -9.34
CA ALA A 472 6.91 -14.81 -8.53
C ALA A 472 7.97 -14.92 -7.41
N MET A 473 9.23 -14.62 -7.72
CA MET A 473 10.32 -14.58 -6.74
C MET A 473 10.07 -13.53 -5.67
N LEU A 474 9.64 -12.32 -6.06
CA LEU A 474 9.34 -11.23 -5.13
C LEU A 474 8.20 -11.59 -4.18
N TYR A 475 7.09 -12.12 -4.69
CA TYR A 475 5.96 -12.53 -3.84
C TYR A 475 6.32 -13.72 -2.93
N ALA A 476 7.13 -14.67 -3.41
CA ALA A 476 7.62 -15.76 -2.58
C ALA A 476 8.44 -15.26 -1.37
N GLU A 477 9.08 -14.09 -1.49
CA GLU A 477 9.76 -13.43 -0.37
C GLU A 477 8.77 -12.69 0.53
N LEU A 478 7.96 -11.78 -0.03
CA LEU A 478 7.11 -10.86 0.73
C LEU A 478 5.94 -11.54 1.46
N ASP A 479 5.34 -12.57 0.85
CA ASP A 479 4.15 -13.25 1.39
C ASP A 479 4.45 -14.00 2.70
N LYS A 480 5.73 -14.21 3.04
CA LYS A 480 6.14 -14.78 4.34
C LYS A 480 5.66 -13.96 5.53
N TRP A 481 5.52 -12.65 5.33
CA TRP A 481 5.24 -11.69 6.40
C TRP A 481 4.05 -10.80 6.09
N ASN A 482 3.33 -11.07 4.99
CA ASN A 482 2.34 -10.15 4.44
C ASN A 482 2.89 -8.72 4.33
N ALA A 483 4.14 -8.54 3.87
CA ALA A 483 4.82 -7.25 3.87
C ALA A 483 4.72 -6.46 2.56
N THR A 484 4.82 -5.13 2.59
CA THR A 484 5.05 -4.31 1.38
C THR A 484 6.47 -4.45 0.87
N TYR A 485 6.71 -4.07 -0.39
CA TYR A 485 8.05 -4.05 -0.98
C TYR A 485 8.76 -2.73 -0.67
N ASN A 486 9.83 -2.74 0.12
CA ASN A 486 10.56 -1.52 0.48
C ASN A 486 12.03 -1.60 0.03
N PRO A 487 12.30 -1.58 -1.29
CA PRO A 487 13.65 -1.72 -1.82
C PRO A 487 14.46 -0.42 -1.69
N ALA A 488 15.79 -0.52 -1.83
CA ALA A 488 16.56 0.65 -2.18
C ALA A 488 16.22 1.15 -3.60
N SER A 489 16.48 2.43 -3.90
CA SER A 489 16.34 3.00 -5.25
C SER A 489 17.11 2.18 -6.30
N GLY A 490 16.60 2.11 -7.53
CA GLY A 490 17.21 1.33 -8.61
C GLY A 490 16.66 -0.10 -8.75
N PHE A 491 15.49 -0.37 -8.17
CA PHE A 491 14.71 -1.59 -8.40
C PHE A 491 14.10 -1.64 -9.80
N SER A 492 13.60 -2.81 -10.21
CA SER A 492 12.96 -2.98 -11.52
C SER A 492 11.53 -2.42 -11.57
N TYR A 493 11.31 -1.38 -12.40
CA TYR A 493 9.96 -0.85 -12.66
C TYR A 493 9.05 -1.84 -13.37
N ASP A 494 9.58 -2.74 -14.21
CA ASP A 494 8.79 -3.76 -14.91
C ASP A 494 8.15 -4.74 -13.91
N VAL A 495 8.92 -5.15 -12.88
CA VAL A 495 8.43 -6.02 -11.81
C VAL A 495 7.39 -5.31 -10.95
N VAL A 496 7.60 -4.04 -10.62
CA VAL A 496 6.62 -3.23 -9.89
C VAL A 496 5.33 -3.08 -10.69
N SER A 497 5.45 -2.77 -11.98
CA SER A 497 4.32 -2.64 -12.89
C SER A 497 3.52 -3.94 -12.91
N ALA A 498 4.13 -5.08 -13.28
CA ALA A 498 3.43 -6.36 -13.34
C ALA A 498 2.92 -6.83 -11.96
N GLY A 499 3.65 -6.52 -10.89
CA GLY A 499 3.30 -6.87 -9.51
C GLY A 499 2.08 -6.12 -8.97
N ARG A 500 1.78 -4.92 -9.46
CA ARG A 500 0.67 -4.09 -8.96
C ARG A 500 -0.70 -4.77 -9.11
N HIS A 501 -0.87 -5.57 -10.17
CA HIS A 501 -2.09 -6.34 -10.41
C HIS A 501 -2.36 -7.42 -9.36
N ARG A 502 -1.36 -7.72 -8.53
CA ARG A 502 -1.41 -8.71 -7.44
C ARG A 502 -1.50 -8.07 -6.05
N GLY A 503 -1.65 -6.75 -5.98
CA GLY A 503 -1.70 -5.99 -4.73
C GLY A 503 -0.34 -5.52 -4.21
N LEU A 504 0.66 -5.41 -5.09
CA LEU A 504 1.98 -4.89 -4.71
C LEU A 504 1.91 -3.38 -4.55
N THR A 505 2.32 -2.90 -3.37
CA THR A 505 2.73 -1.51 -3.17
C THR A 505 4.23 -1.46 -2.89
N VAL A 506 4.89 -0.39 -3.35
CA VAL A 506 6.35 -0.25 -3.32
C VAL A 506 6.75 1.08 -2.68
N TRP A 507 7.65 1.00 -1.70
CA TRP A 507 8.02 2.09 -0.79
C TRP A 507 9.55 2.22 -0.70
N PRO A 508 10.19 2.72 -1.77
CA PRO A 508 11.64 2.77 -1.89
C PRO A 508 12.32 3.88 -1.10
N TRP A 509 13.59 3.62 -0.78
CA TRP A 509 14.49 4.52 -0.06
C TRP A 509 15.92 4.52 -0.67
N THR A 510 16.80 5.48 -0.43
CA THR A 510 16.48 6.87 -0.11
C THR A 510 16.79 7.71 -1.35
N TYR A 511 15.81 8.47 -1.83
CA TYR A 511 16.01 9.37 -2.96
C TYR A 511 16.64 10.68 -2.52
N ASN A 512 17.94 10.79 -2.71
CA ASN A 512 18.72 12.00 -2.41
C ASN A 512 19.33 12.65 -3.66
N ASP A 513 18.99 12.12 -4.85
CA ASP A 513 19.31 12.72 -6.13
C ASP A 513 18.01 13.11 -6.84
N ALA A 514 17.92 14.36 -7.27
CA ALA A 514 16.70 14.91 -7.86
C ALA A 514 16.29 14.22 -9.18
N ALA A 515 17.25 13.67 -9.96
CA ALA A 515 16.91 12.97 -11.20
C ALA A 515 16.25 11.62 -10.92
N THR A 516 16.82 10.83 -10.00
CA THR A 516 16.22 9.55 -9.60
C THR A 516 14.90 9.73 -8.87
N PHE A 517 14.76 10.78 -8.04
CA PHE A 517 13.49 11.15 -7.43
C PHE A 517 12.43 11.48 -8.49
N ALA A 518 12.79 12.34 -9.45
CA ALA A 518 11.88 12.75 -10.52
C ALA A 518 11.45 11.59 -11.40
N GLU A 519 12.37 10.67 -11.73
CA GLU A 519 12.04 9.45 -12.45
C GLU A 519 11.03 8.59 -11.68
N ALA A 520 11.24 8.38 -10.38
CA ALA A 520 10.31 7.60 -9.55
C ALA A 520 8.93 8.27 -9.44
N TYR A 521 8.88 9.59 -9.26
CA TYR A 521 7.65 10.38 -9.21
C TYR A 521 6.88 10.29 -10.54
N LEU A 522 7.57 10.46 -11.67
CA LEU A 522 6.95 10.35 -13.00
C LEU A 522 6.51 8.93 -13.36
N ASN A 523 7.03 7.91 -12.67
CA ASN A 523 6.56 6.53 -12.79
C ASN A 523 5.46 6.17 -11.77
N GLY A 524 4.99 7.11 -10.95
CA GLY A 524 3.84 6.93 -10.06
C GLY A 524 4.08 6.01 -8.86
N ILE A 525 5.34 5.88 -8.42
CA ILE A 525 5.72 5.06 -7.26
C ILE A 525 4.94 5.48 -6.01
N TYR A 526 4.48 4.51 -5.21
CA TYR A 526 3.52 4.76 -4.13
C TYR A 526 4.06 5.64 -3.01
N GLY A 527 5.27 5.35 -2.52
CA GLY A 527 5.94 6.14 -1.48
C GLY A 527 7.37 6.50 -1.85
N LEU A 528 7.81 7.71 -1.55
CA LEU A 528 9.16 8.20 -1.84
C LEU A 528 9.85 8.69 -0.57
N THR A 529 10.73 7.87 -0.01
CA THR A 529 11.53 8.23 1.17
C THR A 529 12.72 9.08 0.75
N THR A 530 12.78 10.32 1.24
CA THR A 530 13.80 11.30 0.86
C THR A 530 14.29 12.12 2.05
N ASN A 531 15.56 12.52 2.01
CA ASN A 531 16.06 13.55 2.94
C ASN A 531 15.50 14.94 2.61
N PHE A 532 15.01 15.17 1.39
CA PHE A 532 14.74 16.48 0.80
C PHE A 532 13.24 16.72 0.59
N ALA A 533 12.40 16.44 1.60
CA ALA A 533 10.93 16.54 1.48
C ALA A 533 10.44 17.88 0.87
N TRP A 534 11.18 18.98 1.09
CA TRP A 534 10.85 20.29 0.51
C TRP A 534 10.84 20.34 -1.02
N TRP A 535 11.48 19.40 -1.72
CA TRP A 535 11.46 19.35 -3.19
C TRP A 535 10.06 19.31 -3.75
N THR A 536 9.13 18.74 -2.99
CA THR A 536 7.74 18.53 -3.40
C THR A 536 6.78 19.59 -2.90
N SER A 537 7.18 20.51 -2.01
CA SER A 537 6.26 21.42 -1.31
C SER A 537 5.32 22.19 -2.23
N ASP A 538 5.81 22.60 -3.40
CA ASP A 538 5.05 23.39 -4.39
C ASP A 538 4.43 22.51 -5.50
N PHE A 539 4.57 21.19 -5.44
CA PHE A 539 3.93 20.28 -6.40
C PHE A 539 2.43 20.34 -6.20
N ILE A 540 1.69 20.36 -7.29
CA ILE A 540 0.23 20.26 -7.25
C ILE A 540 -0.13 18.79 -7.08
N VAL A 541 -0.93 18.50 -6.07
CA VAL A 541 -1.35 17.13 -5.73
C VAL A 541 -2.86 16.94 -5.88
N ASP A 542 -3.63 18.03 -5.86
CA ASP A 542 -5.09 17.97 -5.93
C ASP A 542 -5.67 19.15 -6.75
N ILE A 543 -6.72 18.84 -7.50
CA ILE A 543 -7.56 19.76 -8.27
C ILE A 543 -9.03 19.43 -7.96
N ASP A 544 -9.59 20.04 -6.93
CA ASP A 544 -10.98 19.82 -6.53
C ASP A 544 -11.96 20.71 -7.31
N ALA A 545 -12.96 20.07 -7.93
CA ALA A 545 -14.01 20.70 -8.70
C ALA A 545 -15.38 20.15 -8.29
N SER A 546 -16.32 21.06 -8.02
CA SER A 546 -17.68 20.69 -7.60
C SER A 546 -18.69 20.89 -8.72
N ASP A 547 -19.80 20.14 -8.63
CA ASP A 547 -20.97 20.34 -9.47
C ASP A 547 -21.40 21.81 -9.53
N ALA A 548 -21.77 22.26 -10.73
CA ALA A 548 -22.00 23.65 -11.01
C ALA A 548 -23.24 23.88 -11.88
N ALA A 549 -23.80 25.09 -11.81
CA ALA A 549 -24.85 25.55 -12.72
C ALA A 549 -24.40 26.82 -13.43
N ILE A 550 -24.48 26.81 -14.76
CA ILE A 550 -24.11 27.95 -15.62
C ILE A 550 -25.24 28.29 -16.59
N ALA A 551 -25.28 29.54 -17.06
CA ALA A 551 -26.09 29.87 -18.24
C ALA A 551 -25.40 29.36 -19.51
N VAL A 552 -26.15 29.16 -20.60
CA VAL A 552 -25.58 28.86 -21.92
C VAL A 552 -24.48 29.87 -22.28
N GLY A 553 -23.26 29.37 -22.49
CA GLY A 553 -22.07 30.20 -22.79
C GLY A 553 -21.49 30.97 -21.59
N GLY A 554 -21.92 30.65 -20.37
CA GLY A 554 -21.32 31.15 -19.13
C GLY A 554 -19.95 30.53 -18.86
N GLU A 555 -19.17 31.18 -18.00
CA GLU A 555 -17.88 30.67 -17.54
C GLU A 555 -18.07 29.57 -16.49
N LEU A 556 -17.24 28.54 -16.57
CA LEU A 556 -17.17 27.52 -15.53
C LEU A 556 -16.51 28.07 -14.26
N PRO A 557 -16.90 27.61 -13.07
CA PRO A 557 -16.22 27.96 -11.84
C PRO A 557 -14.78 27.45 -11.86
N ALA A 558 -13.82 28.24 -11.38
CA ALA A 558 -12.46 27.75 -11.20
C ALA A 558 -12.42 26.67 -10.10
N PRO A 559 -11.65 25.58 -10.26
CA PRO A 559 -11.46 24.61 -9.20
C PRO A 559 -10.56 25.16 -8.09
N THR A 560 -10.55 24.46 -6.97
CA THR A 560 -9.51 24.61 -5.94
C THR A 560 -8.29 23.81 -6.37
N VAL A 561 -7.09 24.38 -6.27
CA VAL A 561 -5.84 23.68 -6.59
C VAL A 561 -4.94 23.72 -5.36
N THR A 562 -4.52 22.54 -4.90
CA THR A 562 -3.79 22.37 -3.64
C THR A 562 -2.39 21.83 -3.91
N THR A 563 -1.37 22.45 -3.29
CA THR A 563 0.01 21.97 -3.33
C THR A 563 0.29 20.95 -2.22
N GLN A 564 1.37 20.19 -2.33
CA GLN A 564 1.78 19.17 -1.35
C GLN A 564 1.87 19.70 0.09
N ASN A 565 2.32 20.96 0.28
CA ASN A 565 2.36 21.60 1.60
C ASN A 565 1.01 22.17 2.07
N GLY A 566 -0.08 21.94 1.33
CA GLY A 566 -1.44 22.37 1.65
C GLY A 566 -1.77 23.81 1.27
N GLU A 567 -0.94 24.51 0.49
CA GLU A 567 -1.28 25.85 0.00
C GLU A 567 -2.28 25.79 -1.16
N GLN A 568 -3.31 26.64 -1.10
CA GLN A 568 -4.23 26.84 -2.21
C GLN A 568 -3.67 27.87 -3.18
N VAL A 569 -3.51 27.48 -4.44
CA VAL A 569 -2.87 28.29 -5.48
C VAL A 569 -3.79 28.52 -6.68
N THR A 570 -3.44 29.51 -7.50
CA THR A 570 -4.06 29.71 -8.81
C THR A 570 -3.07 29.31 -9.88
N VAL A 571 -3.53 28.55 -10.86
CA VAL A 571 -2.70 28.01 -11.95
C VAL A 571 -3.17 28.52 -13.30
N ASP A 572 -2.20 28.74 -14.20
CA ASP A 572 -2.47 29.00 -15.61
C ASP A 572 -2.53 27.68 -16.38
N GLY A 573 -3.22 27.66 -17.52
CA GLY A 573 -3.19 26.51 -18.43
C GLY A 573 -4.12 25.35 -18.06
N LEU A 574 -5.02 25.54 -17.09
CA LEU A 574 -6.08 24.60 -16.76
C LEU A 574 -7.08 24.48 -17.93
N GLU A 575 -7.31 23.26 -18.40
CA GLU A 575 -8.22 22.95 -19.49
C GLU A 575 -9.50 22.28 -18.96
N ALA A 576 -10.67 22.78 -19.35
CA ALA A 576 -11.94 22.11 -19.09
C ALA A 576 -12.29 21.16 -20.24
N ILE A 577 -12.29 19.86 -19.97
CA ILE A 577 -12.62 18.81 -20.94
C ILE A 577 -14.07 18.40 -20.73
N VAL A 578 -14.91 18.60 -21.74
CA VAL A 578 -16.28 18.07 -21.74
C VAL A 578 -16.22 16.59 -22.13
N VAL A 579 -16.40 15.71 -21.16
CA VAL A 579 -16.40 14.26 -21.34
C VAL A 579 -17.67 13.81 -22.06
N SER A 580 -18.81 14.40 -21.70
CA SER A 580 -20.10 14.14 -22.34
C SER A 580 -21.04 15.34 -22.19
N GLY A 581 -22.08 15.42 -23.05
CA GLY A 581 -23.00 16.56 -23.06
C GLY A 581 -22.43 17.78 -23.79
N ALA A 582 -22.90 18.98 -23.44
CA ALA A 582 -22.46 20.23 -24.05
C ALA A 582 -22.68 21.43 -23.12
N LEU A 583 -21.76 22.42 -23.18
CA LEU A 583 -21.83 23.66 -22.39
C LEU A 583 -22.55 24.81 -23.14
N ASP A 584 -22.84 24.62 -24.43
CA ASP A 584 -23.43 25.63 -25.33
C ASP A 584 -24.94 25.41 -25.58
N SER A 585 -25.55 24.44 -24.91
CA SER A 585 -26.99 24.16 -24.98
C SER A 585 -27.52 23.69 -23.63
N GLU A 586 -28.83 23.85 -23.42
CA GLU A 586 -29.49 23.44 -22.17
C GLU A 586 -29.40 21.93 -21.97
N GLY A 587 -28.97 21.50 -20.77
CA GLY A 587 -28.75 20.10 -20.44
C GLY A 587 -27.73 19.92 -19.32
N GLU A 588 -27.24 18.69 -19.19
CA GLU A 588 -26.14 18.34 -18.30
C GLU A 588 -24.90 17.99 -19.14
N ALA A 589 -23.75 18.41 -18.64
CA ALA A 589 -22.45 18.05 -19.20
C ALA A 589 -21.58 17.47 -18.08
N LEU A 590 -20.88 16.38 -18.37
CA LEU A 590 -19.83 15.85 -17.50
C LEU A 590 -18.51 16.49 -17.90
N VAL A 591 -17.82 17.10 -16.94
CA VAL A 591 -16.59 17.86 -17.19
C VAL A 591 -15.48 17.37 -16.27
N ILE A 592 -14.25 17.36 -16.77
CA ILE A 592 -13.02 17.14 -15.99
C ILE A 592 -12.07 18.29 -16.28
N TYR A 593 -11.42 18.83 -15.25
CA TYR A 593 -10.27 19.70 -15.46
C TYR A 593 -9.01 18.88 -15.68
N ARG A 594 -8.19 19.31 -16.62
CA ARG A 594 -6.84 18.76 -16.85
C ARG A 594 -5.82 19.88 -16.74
N LEU A 595 -4.71 19.59 -16.08
CA LEU A 595 -3.58 20.49 -15.94
C LEU A 595 -2.31 19.80 -16.41
N LYS A 596 -1.59 20.43 -17.35
CA LYS A 596 -0.24 20.03 -17.70
C LYS A 596 0.74 20.75 -16.79
N GLN A 597 1.66 20.02 -16.17
CA GLN A 597 2.70 20.55 -15.29
C GLN A 597 4.09 20.19 -15.80
N GLU A 598 5.06 21.06 -15.52
CA GLU A 598 6.48 20.77 -15.66
C GLU A 598 6.99 20.32 -14.28
N LEU A 599 7.64 19.16 -14.20
CA LEU A 599 8.25 18.68 -12.97
C LEU A 599 9.57 19.42 -12.75
N VAL A 600 9.57 20.37 -11.82
CA VAL A 600 10.74 21.20 -11.50
C VAL A 600 11.21 20.90 -10.08
N ILE A 601 12.46 20.47 -9.93
CA ILE A 601 13.12 20.26 -8.63
C ILE A 601 14.37 21.12 -8.60
N ASP A 602 14.51 21.96 -7.56
CA ASP A 602 15.61 22.91 -7.38
C ASP A 602 15.93 23.75 -8.64
N GLY A 603 14.89 24.10 -9.40
CA GLY A 603 14.97 24.93 -10.61
C GLY A 603 15.44 24.19 -11.87
N ALA A 604 15.64 22.88 -11.80
CA ALA A 604 15.87 22.02 -12.96
C ALA A 604 14.57 21.31 -13.37
N SER A 605 14.32 21.24 -14.67
CA SER A 605 13.17 20.54 -15.26
C SER A 605 13.53 19.09 -15.56
N TYR A 606 12.63 18.17 -15.21
CA TYR A 606 12.81 16.72 -15.37
C TYR A 606 11.77 16.07 -16.29
N GLY A 607 10.82 16.85 -16.81
CA GLY A 607 9.76 16.34 -17.67
C GLY A 607 8.46 17.08 -17.47
N GLU A 608 7.44 16.65 -18.20
CA GLU A 608 6.07 17.13 -18.04
C GLU A 608 5.18 15.98 -17.57
N TYR A 609 4.08 16.29 -16.91
CA TYR A 609 3.04 15.33 -16.52
C TYR A 609 1.67 16.00 -16.51
N TYR A 610 0.62 15.19 -16.43
CA TYR A 610 -0.77 15.64 -16.34
C TYR A 610 -1.40 15.28 -15.00
N LEU A 611 -2.20 16.21 -14.49
CA LEU A 611 -3.08 16.08 -13.34
C LEU A 611 -4.52 16.31 -13.78
N TYR A 612 -5.46 15.73 -13.04
CA TYR A 612 -6.89 15.78 -13.36
C TYR A 612 -7.68 16.09 -12.10
N SER A 613 -8.78 16.83 -12.26
CA SER A 613 -9.82 16.84 -11.23
C SER A 613 -10.64 15.56 -11.29
N ASN A 614 -11.35 15.28 -10.19
CA ASN A 614 -12.53 14.44 -10.26
C ASN A 614 -13.53 14.96 -11.32
N PRO A 615 -14.31 14.08 -11.98
CA PRO A 615 -15.38 14.50 -12.87
C PRO A 615 -16.51 15.17 -12.08
N PHE A 616 -17.01 16.28 -12.61
CA PHE A 616 -18.11 17.04 -12.02
C PHE A 616 -19.20 17.33 -13.06
N THR A 617 -20.43 17.49 -12.58
CA THR A 617 -21.61 17.74 -13.39
C THR A 617 -21.86 19.24 -13.54
N VAL A 618 -22.03 19.70 -14.77
CA VAL A 618 -22.42 21.07 -15.08
C VAL A 618 -23.85 21.09 -15.63
N THR A 619 -24.76 21.70 -14.87
CA THR A 619 -26.13 21.99 -15.33
C THR A 619 -26.14 23.30 -16.12
N VAL A 620 -26.47 23.22 -17.40
CA VAL A 620 -26.56 24.39 -18.29
C VAL A 620 -28.01 24.84 -18.38
N THR A 621 -28.31 26.03 -17.88
CA THR A 621 -29.64 26.63 -17.91
C THR A 621 -29.80 27.59 -19.08
N ALA A 622 -31.04 27.75 -19.57
CA ALA A 622 -31.37 28.81 -20.53
C ALA A 622 -30.96 30.20 -19.99
N ALA A 623 -30.50 31.05 -20.91
CA ALA A 623 -29.98 32.40 -20.62
C ALA A 623 -31.03 33.39 -20.08
#